data_AF-A0A9W9ZHN6-F1
#
_entry.id   AF-A0A9W9ZHN6-F1
#
_cell.length_a   1.000
_cell.length_b   1.000
_cell.length_c   1.000
_cell.angle_alpha   90.00
_cell.angle_beta   90.00
_cell.angle_gamma   90.00
#
_symmetry.space_group_name_H-M   'P 1'
#
loop_
_entity.id
_entity.type
_entity.pdbx_description
1 polymer ?
#
loop_
_entity_poly.entity_id
_entity_poly.type
_entity_poly.pdbx_seq_one_letter_code
_entity_poly.pdbx_strand_id
1 'polypeptide(L)'
;MMNNLLLRKDLCHWSRGMQIRFNLSRLEDWVRLNQLEGSGIVEALENVIQATQLLQVNKKTLEDVDAICEVCSSLNTLQVQKILSMYTPANEYEARVPLSVIRAVVERGHNKTEPMYLMNDTAYMYPFTLPFSPSAVSLESLTITENLNLDHVDFMKVV
;
A
#
# COMPACT_ATOMS: atom_id res chain seq x y z
N MET A 1 -4.44 -6.09 2.54
CA MET A 1 -3.50 -7.06 1.90
C MET A 1 -2.31 -7.36 2.80
N MET A 2 -1.59 -6.34 3.28
CA MET A 2 -0.45 -6.48 4.19
C MET A 2 -0.70 -7.40 5.40
N ASN A 3 -1.76 -7.18 6.18
CA ASN A 3 -2.05 -8.00 7.36
C ASN A 3 -2.21 -9.48 7.03
N ASN A 4 -2.76 -9.83 5.86
CA ASN A 4 -2.86 -11.22 5.44
C ASN A 4 -1.47 -11.83 5.18
N LEU A 5 -0.58 -11.10 4.49
CA LEU A 5 0.82 -11.52 4.32
C LEU A 5 1.52 -11.71 5.68
N LEU A 6 1.23 -10.87 6.67
CA LEU A 6 1.85 -10.93 8.00
C LEU A 6 1.30 -12.04 8.92
N LEU A 7 0.15 -12.61 8.59
CA LEU A 7 -0.53 -13.62 9.41
C LEU A 7 -0.50 -15.01 8.79
N ARG A 8 -0.26 -15.13 7.48
CA ARG A 8 -0.39 -16.37 6.72
C ARG A 8 0.92 -16.81 6.06
N LYS A 9 1.49 -17.91 6.56
CA LYS A 9 2.72 -18.50 6.00
C LYS A 9 2.57 -18.97 4.55
N ASP A 10 1.38 -19.42 4.16
CA ASP A 10 1.08 -19.90 2.80
C ASP A 10 1.10 -18.78 1.73
N LEU A 11 1.26 -17.52 2.16
CA LEU A 11 1.42 -16.38 1.26
C LEU A 11 2.88 -15.89 1.19
N CYS A 12 3.78 -16.38 2.04
CA CYS A 12 5.16 -15.93 2.17
C CYS A 12 6.14 -16.81 1.38
N HIS A 13 5.99 -16.83 0.06
CA HIS A 13 6.94 -17.53 -0.82
C HIS A 13 7.14 -16.75 -2.13
N TRP A 14 8.24 -17.04 -2.83
CA TRP A 14 8.70 -16.28 -3.98
C TRP A 14 7.62 -16.09 -5.06
N SER A 15 6.97 -17.19 -5.48
CA SER A 15 5.96 -17.16 -6.55
C SER A 15 4.70 -16.37 -6.19
N ARG A 16 4.29 -16.32 -4.92
CA ARG A 16 3.23 -15.42 -4.46
C ARG A 16 3.66 -13.97 -4.54
N GLY A 17 4.92 -13.67 -4.19
CA GLY A 17 5.50 -12.34 -4.38
C GLY A 17 5.38 -11.86 -5.84
N MET A 18 5.69 -12.73 -6.80
CA MET A 18 5.52 -12.43 -8.22
C MET A 18 4.06 -12.18 -8.61
N GLN A 19 3.13 -13.02 -8.16
CA GLN A 19 1.71 -12.85 -8.46
C GLN A 19 1.14 -11.55 -7.88
N ILE A 20 1.48 -11.22 -6.64
CA ILE A 20 1.04 -9.98 -6.00
C ILE A 20 1.62 -8.77 -6.74
N ARG A 21 2.91 -8.82 -7.11
CA ARG A 21 3.56 -7.75 -7.89
C ARG A 21 2.90 -7.52 -9.25
N PHE A 22 2.47 -8.60 -9.92
CA PHE A 22 1.69 -8.47 -11.15
C PHE A 22 0.33 -7.79 -10.91
N ASN A 23 -0.37 -8.16 -9.84
CA ASN A 23 -1.64 -7.51 -9.50
C ASN A 23 -1.46 -6.02 -9.15
N LEU A 24 -0.38 -5.69 -8.44
CA LEU A 24 -0.03 -4.30 -8.12
C LEU A 24 0.28 -3.50 -9.39
N SER A 25 1.03 -4.07 -10.35
CA SER A 25 1.32 -3.37 -11.61
C SER A 25 0.06 -3.11 -12.45
N ARG A 26 -0.92 -4.03 -12.44
CA ARG A 26 -2.24 -3.78 -13.04
C ARG A 26 -2.98 -2.63 -12.37
N LEU A 27 -2.86 -2.50 -11.05
CA LEU A 27 -3.48 -1.41 -10.30
C LEU A 27 -2.78 -0.06 -10.56
N GLU A 28 -1.45 -0.05 -10.61
CA GLU A 28 -0.67 1.13 -11.02
C GLU A 28 -1.03 1.60 -12.43
N ASP A 29 -1.16 0.67 -13.38
CA ASP A 29 -1.60 0.99 -14.73
C ASP A 29 -3.04 1.55 -14.74
N TRP A 30 -3.94 0.99 -13.93
CA TRP A 30 -5.30 1.53 -13.80
C TRP A 30 -5.31 2.96 -13.23
N VAL A 31 -4.47 3.25 -12.23
CA VAL A 31 -4.32 4.62 -11.69
C VAL A 31 -3.87 5.59 -12.78
N ARG A 32 -2.87 5.19 -13.58
CA ARG A 32 -2.37 5.99 -14.72
C ARG A 32 -3.46 6.25 -15.77
N LEU A 33 -4.18 5.20 -16.16
CA LEU A 33 -5.24 5.29 -17.19
C LEU A 33 -6.39 6.22 -16.78
N ASN A 34 -6.67 6.34 -15.48
CA ASN A 34 -7.71 7.21 -14.95
C ASN A 34 -7.20 8.61 -14.55
N GLN A 35 -5.94 8.95 -14.86
CA GLN A 35 -5.33 10.24 -14.51
C GLN A 35 -5.35 10.52 -13.00
N LEU A 36 -5.21 9.47 -12.19
CA LEU A 36 -5.18 9.55 -10.73
C LEU A 36 -3.74 9.58 -10.18
N GLU A 37 -2.77 9.94 -11.01
CA GLU A 37 -1.38 10.12 -10.59
C GLU A 37 -1.32 11.25 -9.55
N GLY A 38 -0.69 11.01 -8.40
CA GLY A 38 -0.67 11.95 -7.27
C GLY A 38 -1.87 11.86 -6.31
N SER A 39 -2.79 10.92 -6.52
CA SER A 39 -3.91 10.66 -5.59
C SER A 39 -3.51 10.04 -4.25
N GLY A 40 -2.26 9.60 -4.09
CA GLY A 40 -1.81 8.87 -2.89
C GLY A 40 -2.07 7.36 -2.94
N ILE A 41 -2.74 6.85 -3.98
CA ILE A 41 -3.13 5.43 -4.08
C ILE A 41 -1.90 4.52 -4.17
N VAL A 42 -0.91 4.88 -4.99
CA VAL A 42 0.30 4.07 -5.19
C VAL A 42 1.18 4.13 -3.93
N GLU A 43 1.29 5.31 -3.33
CA GLU A 43 2.01 5.54 -2.09
C GLU A 43 1.42 4.74 -0.92
N ALA A 44 0.09 4.60 -0.86
CA ALA A 44 -0.59 3.77 0.13
C ALA A 44 -0.29 2.27 -0.02
N LEU A 45 0.16 1.84 -1.20
CA LEU A 45 0.53 0.45 -1.51
C LEU A 45 2.03 0.17 -1.35
N GLU A 46 2.85 1.19 -1.08
CA GLU A 46 4.31 1.08 -0.98
C GLU A 46 4.74 -0.02 -0.01
N ASN A 47 4.07 -0.12 1.14
CA ASN A 47 4.34 -1.19 2.12
C ASN A 47 4.14 -2.59 1.52
N VAL A 48 3.09 -2.80 0.71
CA VAL A 48 2.83 -4.09 0.06
C VAL A 48 3.86 -4.34 -1.04
N ILE A 49 4.20 -3.31 -1.82
CA ILE A 49 5.21 -3.38 -2.87
C ILE A 49 6.53 -3.85 -2.26
N GLN A 50 7.02 -3.18 -1.22
CA GLN A 50 8.28 -3.54 -0.56
C GLN A 50 8.23 -4.91 0.11
N ALA A 51 7.11 -5.29 0.73
CA ALA A 51 6.95 -6.64 1.29
C ALA A 51 7.06 -7.72 0.19
N THR A 52 6.50 -7.48 -1.00
CA THR A 52 6.62 -8.43 -2.12
C THR A 52 8.00 -8.44 -2.75
N GLN A 53 8.71 -7.30 -2.74
CA GLN A 53 10.12 -7.23 -3.13
C GLN A 53 11.00 -8.02 -2.14
N LEU A 54 10.76 -7.90 -0.84
CA LEU A 54 11.44 -8.69 0.20
C LEU A 54 11.30 -10.21 -0.02
N LEU A 55 10.11 -10.66 -0.48
CA LEU A 55 9.90 -12.06 -0.85
C LEU A 55 10.75 -12.49 -2.06
N GLN A 56 11.17 -11.56 -2.93
CA GLN A 56 11.88 -11.84 -4.17
C GLN A 56 13.40 -11.61 -4.12
N VAL A 57 13.90 -10.76 -3.23
CA VAL A 57 15.35 -10.48 -3.10
C VAL A 57 16.13 -11.63 -2.49
N ASN A 58 17.45 -11.63 -2.70
CA ASN A 58 18.37 -12.52 -2.00
C ASN A 58 18.36 -12.23 -0.49
N LYS A 59 18.44 -13.29 0.29
CA LYS A 59 18.31 -13.27 1.76
C LYS A 59 19.05 -14.46 2.39
N LYS A 60 20.21 -14.79 1.80
CA LYS A 60 21.03 -15.97 2.13
C LYS A 60 22.24 -15.59 2.97
N THR A 61 22.80 -14.40 2.81
CA THR A 61 24.06 -14.01 3.46
C THR A 61 23.93 -12.69 4.22
N LEU A 62 24.97 -12.34 4.97
CA LEU A 62 24.99 -11.06 5.69
C LEU A 62 25.19 -9.87 4.75
N GLU A 63 25.79 -10.06 3.57
CA GLU A 63 25.88 -9.00 2.56
C GLU A 63 24.51 -8.60 2.00
N ASP A 64 23.52 -9.49 2.04
CA ASP A 64 22.15 -9.20 1.61
C ASP A 64 21.41 -8.26 2.59
N VAL A 65 21.88 -8.10 3.83
CA VAL A 65 21.19 -7.33 4.88
C VAL A 65 21.03 -5.87 4.48
N ASP A 66 22.05 -5.28 3.86
CA ASP A 66 22.04 -3.87 3.44
C ASP A 66 20.99 -3.65 2.36
N ALA A 67 20.96 -4.52 1.36
CA ALA A 67 19.95 -4.49 0.30
C ALA A 67 18.52 -4.71 0.86
N ILE A 68 18.35 -5.61 1.82
CA ILE A 68 17.06 -5.83 2.49
C ILE A 68 16.59 -4.55 3.20
N CYS A 69 17.49 -3.89 3.94
CA CYS A 69 17.17 -2.65 4.65
C CYS A 69 16.86 -1.49 3.71
N GLU A 70 17.52 -1.40 2.56
CA GLU A 70 17.23 -0.39 1.52
C GLU A 70 15.86 -0.62 0.87
N VAL A 71 15.54 -1.87 0.55
CA VAL A 71 14.26 -2.25 -0.06
C VAL A 71 13.09 -2.01 0.89
N CYS A 72 13.27 -2.20 2.19
CA CYS A 72 12.18 -2.19 3.18
C CYS A 72 12.03 -0.85 3.93
N SER A 73 12.24 0.28 3.26
CA SER A 73 12.21 1.61 3.90
C SER A 73 10.83 2.06 4.45
N SER A 74 9.74 1.53 3.91
CA SER A 74 8.34 1.77 4.33
C SER A 74 7.81 0.73 5.32
N LEU A 75 8.59 -0.32 5.61
CA LEU A 75 8.24 -1.37 6.55
C LEU A 75 8.96 -1.13 7.87
N ASN A 76 8.27 -1.38 8.98
CA ASN A 76 8.96 -1.39 10.26
C ASN A 76 9.71 -2.70 10.49
N THR A 77 10.66 -2.65 11.41
CA THR A 77 11.55 -3.77 11.74
C THR A 77 10.78 -5.06 12.12
N LEU A 78 9.65 -4.94 12.82
CA LEU A 78 8.82 -6.10 13.21
C LEU A 78 8.15 -6.77 12.00
N GLN A 79 7.67 -5.98 11.05
CA GLN A 79 7.07 -6.48 9.81
C GLN A 79 8.10 -7.22 8.96
N VAL A 80 9.31 -6.65 8.79
CA VAL A 80 10.41 -7.28 8.06
C VAL A 80 10.81 -8.60 8.72
N GLN A 81 11.02 -8.58 10.04
CA GLN A 81 11.32 -9.79 10.81
C GLN A 81 10.25 -10.87 10.61
N LYS A 82 8.97 -10.48 10.67
CA LYS A 82 7.85 -11.41 10.51
C LYS A 82 7.82 -12.04 9.12
N ILE A 83 7.98 -11.24 8.06
CA ILE A 83 8.01 -11.73 6.67
C ILE A 83 9.15 -12.72 6.47
N LEU A 84 10.38 -12.36 6.89
CA LEU A 84 11.55 -13.24 6.78
C LEU A 84 11.37 -14.55 7.57
N SER A 85 10.77 -14.48 8.76
CA SER A 85 10.54 -15.64 9.62
C SER A 85 9.48 -16.60 9.07
N MET A 86 8.48 -16.07 8.36
CA MET A 86 7.41 -16.84 7.74
C MET A 86 7.74 -17.33 6.34
N TYR A 87 8.85 -16.87 5.76
CA TYR A 87 9.29 -17.28 4.44
C TYR A 87 9.39 -18.81 4.35
N THR A 88 8.55 -19.40 3.51
CA THR A 88 8.55 -20.83 3.22
C THR A 88 9.10 -21.05 1.81
N PRO A 89 10.26 -21.72 1.67
CA PRO A 89 10.78 -22.08 0.36
C PRO A 89 9.77 -22.88 -0.45
N ALA A 90 9.54 -22.49 -1.70
CA ALA A 90 8.57 -23.18 -2.56
C ALA A 90 9.14 -24.43 -3.24
N ASN A 91 10.47 -24.56 -3.29
CA ASN A 91 11.19 -25.60 -4.03
C ASN A 91 12.59 -25.87 -3.43
N GLU A 92 13.22 -26.98 -3.84
CA GLU A 92 14.50 -27.46 -3.29
C GLU A 92 15.70 -26.52 -3.53
N TYR A 93 15.59 -25.63 -4.53
CA TYR A 93 16.63 -24.64 -4.86
C TYR A 93 16.59 -23.42 -3.94
N GLU A 94 15.55 -23.30 -3.12
CA GLU A 94 15.33 -22.19 -2.24
C GLU A 94 15.59 -22.60 -0.79
N ALA A 95 16.50 -21.89 -0.14
CA ALA A 95 16.83 -22.13 1.26
C ALA A 95 15.94 -21.27 2.15
N ARG A 96 15.64 -21.79 3.35
CA ARG A 96 15.02 -20.98 4.39
C ARG A 96 15.95 -19.85 4.78
N VAL A 97 15.38 -18.69 5.09
CA VAL A 97 16.16 -17.52 5.55
C VAL A 97 16.95 -17.89 6.81
N PRO A 98 18.28 -17.73 6.82
CA PRO A 98 19.08 -18.02 8.00
C PRO A 98 18.71 -17.10 9.18
N LEU A 99 18.72 -17.65 10.38
CA LEU A 99 18.40 -16.90 11.60
C LEU A 99 19.42 -15.77 11.86
N SER A 100 20.66 -15.91 11.37
CA SER A 100 21.70 -14.88 11.42
C SER A 100 21.31 -13.64 10.62
N VAL A 101 20.78 -13.81 9.41
CA VAL A 101 20.29 -12.70 8.56
C VAL A 101 19.12 -12.00 9.25
N ILE A 102 18.17 -12.76 9.80
CA ILE A 102 17.01 -12.20 10.50
C ILE A 102 17.45 -11.35 11.70
N ARG A 103 18.40 -11.84 12.51
CA ARG A 103 18.94 -11.10 13.65
C ARG A 103 19.69 -9.84 13.22
N ALA A 104 20.54 -9.93 12.19
CA ALA A 104 21.29 -8.79 11.69
C ALA A 104 20.37 -7.67 11.16
N VAL A 105 19.29 -8.02 10.45
CA VAL A 105 18.27 -7.05 10.00
C VAL A 105 17.59 -6.37 11.18
N VAL A 106 17.24 -7.14 12.22
CA VAL A 106 16.58 -6.61 13.43
C VAL A 106 17.51 -5.68 14.21
N GLU A 107 18.77 -6.07 14.41
CA GLU A 107 19.79 -5.26 15.08
C GLU A 107 20.05 -3.95 14.33
N ARG A 108 20.06 -3.98 13.00
CA ARG A 108 20.23 -2.77 12.18
C ARG A 108 18.99 -1.86 12.20
N GLY A 109 17.79 -2.44 12.29
CA GLY A 109 16.52 -1.72 12.38
C GLY A 109 16.23 -1.10 13.75
N HIS A 110 16.73 -1.70 14.83
CA HIS A 110 16.50 -1.25 16.22
C HIS A 110 16.97 0.17 16.54
N ASN A 111 17.84 0.77 15.71
CA ASN A 111 18.31 2.14 15.90
C ASN A 111 17.32 3.22 15.46
N LYS A 112 16.19 2.84 14.86
CA LYS A 112 15.15 3.78 14.45
C LYS A 112 14.08 3.89 15.53
N THR A 113 13.62 5.10 15.82
CA THR A 113 12.43 5.40 16.65
C THR A 113 11.13 4.94 15.95
N GLU A 114 11.13 3.74 15.40
CA GLU A 114 10.03 3.19 14.63
C GLU A 114 8.88 2.78 15.56
N PRO A 115 7.63 3.06 15.15
CA PRO A 115 6.47 2.58 15.88
C PRO A 115 6.42 1.04 15.84
N MET A 116 6.36 0.42 17.02
CA MET A 116 6.27 -1.04 17.18
C MET A 116 4.82 -1.52 17.03
N TYR A 117 4.34 -1.60 15.80
CA TYR A 117 3.10 -2.33 15.46
C TYR A 117 3.38 -3.40 14.42
N LEU A 118 2.68 -4.53 14.50
CA LEU A 118 2.81 -5.57 13.47
C LEU A 118 1.82 -5.32 12.32
N MET A 119 0.56 -5.12 12.66
CA MET A 119 -0.53 -4.97 11.68
C MET A 119 -0.76 -3.51 11.34
N ASN A 120 -1.14 -3.24 10.08
CA ASN A 120 -1.67 -1.96 9.68
C ASN A 120 -3.11 -1.82 10.21
N ASP A 121 -3.47 -0.61 10.63
CA ASP A 121 -4.84 -0.28 11.00
C ASP A 121 -5.72 -0.21 9.74
N THR A 122 -6.68 -1.12 9.64
CA THR A 122 -7.62 -1.18 8.52
C THR A 122 -8.80 -0.22 8.67
N ALA A 123 -9.00 0.35 9.86
CA ALA A 123 -10.02 1.36 10.13
C ALA A 123 -9.51 2.79 9.91
N TYR A 124 -8.21 2.96 9.63
CA TYR A 124 -7.62 4.27 9.37
C TYR A 124 -8.29 4.95 8.16
N MET A 125 -8.69 6.21 8.37
CA MET A 125 -9.20 7.09 7.33
C MET A 125 -8.25 8.26 7.15
N TYR A 126 -7.85 8.53 5.90
CA TYR A 126 -7.07 9.72 5.59
C TYR A 126 -7.91 10.98 5.89
N PRO A 127 -7.32 12.03 6.48
CA PRO A 127 -7.99 13.31 6.62
C PRO A 127 -8.46 13.80 5.25
N PHE A 128 -9.76 14.08 5.14
CA PHE A 128 -10.36 14.57 3.91
C PHE A 128 -10.30 16.09 3.85
N THR A 129 -9.91 16.63 2.69
CA THR A 129 -9.92 18.06 2.41
C THR A 129 -10.88 18.34 1.25
N LEU A 130 -11.70 19.38 1.40
CA LEU A 130 -12.56 19.91 0.34
C LEU A 130 -11.94 21.20 -0.18
N PRO A 131 -11.09 21.14 -1.22
CA PRO A 131 -10.61 22.36 -1.85
C PRO A 131 -11.80 23.10 -2.48
N PHE A 132 -11.76 24.44 -2.45
CA PHE A 132 -12.72 25.24 -3.19
C PHE A 132 -12.58 24.95 -4.69
N SER A 133 -13.66 24.46 -5.30
CA SER A 133 -13.74 24.21 -6.74
C SER A 133 -14.78 25.17 -7.34
N PRO A 134 -14.35 26.26 -8.00
CA PRO A 134 -15.29 27.21 -8.59
C PRO A 134 -16.07 26.53 -9.72
N SER A 135 -17.38 26.74 -9.73
CA SER A 135 -18.23 26.30 -10.82
C SER A 135 -18.31 27.37 -11.89
N ALA A 136 -18.13 26.99 -13.16
CA ALA A 136 -18.39 27.86 -14.30
C ALA A 136 -19.88 27.95 -14.66
N VAL A 137 -20.74 27.24 -13.93
CA VAL A 137 -22.18 27.21 -14.17
C VAL A 137 -22.77 28.57 -13.82
N SER A 138 -23.38 29.22 -14.81
CA SER A 138 -24.17 30.42 -14.56
C SER A 138 -25.47 30.05 -13.85
N LEU A 139 -25.73 30.68 -12.71
CA LEU A 139 -26.96 30.47 -11.95
C LEU A 139 -28.21 30.81 -12.77
N GLU A 140 -28.10 31.76 -13.70
CA GLU A 140 -29.18 32.19 -14.59
C GLU A 140 -29.60 31.11 -15.61
N SER A 141 -28.70 30.16 -15.90
CA SER A 141 -28.95 29.07 -16.86
C SER A 141 -29.54 27.81 -16.21
N LEU A 142 -29.70 27.79 -14.89
CA LEU A 142 -30.22 26.65 -14.16
C LEU A 142 -31.74 26.54 -14.30
N THR A 143 -32.22 25.34 -14.60
CA THR A 143 -33.66 25.00 -14.63
C THR A 143 -33.90 23.79 -13.75
N ILE A 144 -35.00 23.79 -12.98
CA ILE A 144 -35.46 22.60 -12.25
C ILE A 144 -36.14 21.69 -13.27
N THR A 145 -35.74 20.43 -13.31
CA THR A 145 -36.42 19.44 -14.15
C THR A 145 -37.73 19.01 -13.49
N GLU A 146 -38.79 18.86 -14.28
CA GLU A 146 -40.16 18.53 -13.82
C GLU A 146 -40.27 17.19 -13.06
N ASN A 147 -39.23 16.35 -13.10
CA ASN A 147 -39.17 15.08 -12.38
C ASN A 147 -38.80 15.26 -10.89
N LEU A 148 -38.25 16.42 -10.53
CA LEU A 148 -38.08 16.81 -9.15
C LEU A 148 -39.39 17.49 -8.75
N ASN A 149 -40.18 16.83 -7.90
CA ASN A 149 -41.48 17.28 -7.39
C ASN A 149 -41.35 18.55 -6.51
N LEU A 150 -40.84 19.61 -7.12
CA LEU A 150 -40.39 20.87 -6.55
C LEU A 150 -41.16 22.05 -7.19
N ASP A 151 -42.39 21.79 -7.64
CA ASP A 151 -43.27 22.76 -8.31
C ASP A 151 -43.61 23.99 -7.43
N HIS A 152 -43.23 23.95 -6.15
CA HIS A 152 -43.40 25.03 -5.18
C HIS A 152 -42.16 25.93 -5.04
N VAL A 153 -41.06 25.63 -5.74
CA VAL A 153 -39.80 26.39 -5.70
C VAL A 153 -39.69 27.26 -6.96
N ASP A 154 -40.03 28.54 -6.82
CA ASP A 154 -39.82 29.53 -7.89
C ASP A 154 -38.38 30.07 -7.85
N PHE A 155 -37.64 29.95 -8.95
CA PHE A 155 -36.36 30.66 -9.16
C PHE A 155 -36.54 32.18 -9.39
N MET A 156 -37.57 32.80 -8.83
CA MET A 156 -37.73 34.25 -8.95
C MET A 156 -36.83 34.98 -7.95
N LYS A 157 -35.78 35.59 -8.53
CA LYS A 157 -35.01 36.76 -8.08
C LYS A 157 -33.89 36.49 -7.07
N VAL A 158 -32.76 36.02 -7.59
CA VAL A 158 -31.45 36.47 -7.10
C VAL A 158 -30.80 37.29 -8.21
N VAL A 159 -31.13 38.59 -8.23
CA VAL A 159 -30.34 39.66 -8.85
C VAL A 159 -29.93 40.58 -7.72
#